data_AF-A0A643EYR9-F1
#
_entry.id   AF-A0A643EYR9-F1
#
_cell.length_a   1.000
_cell.length_b   1.000
_cell.length_c   1.000
_cell.angle_alpha   90.00
_cell.angle_beta   90.00
_cell.angle_gamma   90.00
#
_symmetry.space_group_name_H-M   'P 1'
#
loop_
_entity.id
_entity.type
_entity.pdbx_description
1 polymer ?
#
loop_
_entity_poly.entity_id
_entity_poly.type
_entity_poly.pdbx_seq_one_letter_code
_entity_poly.pdbx_strand_id
1 'polypeptide(L)'
;MRELSIDARVIAQSVFGFGEKSTLRVGGTRSENVLTDRSLTAINELIEHGFVQSRPFNDYGRIEYQGTAKLSQIPKLSFAEMETHGQFSLTRPTGGSNV
;
A
#
# COMPACT_ATOMS: atom_id res chain seq x y z
N MET A 1 14.78 14.78 -0.81
CA MET A 1 13.88 13.62 -0.64
C MET A 1 14.70 12.38 -0.86
N ARG A 2 14.63 11.37 0.02
CA ARG A 2 15.09 10.03 -0.35
C ARG A 2 14.17 9.52 -1.46
N GLU A 3 14.77 8.89 -2.46
CA GLU A 3 14.06 8.31 -3.60
C GLU A 3 13.18 7.17 -3.10
N LEU A 4 11.89 7.19 -3.44
CA LEU A 4 10.96 6.12 -3.09
C LEU A 4 11.25 4.88 -3.94
N SER A 5 11.09 3.68 -3.36
CA SER A 5 11.12 2.44 -4.11
C SER A 5 10.04 2.42 -5.20
N ILE A 6 10.28 1.66 -6.26
CA ILE A 6 9.30 1.45 -7.31
C ILE A 6 8.00 0.85 -6.75
N ASP A 7 8.08 -0.05 -5.77
CA ASP A 7 6.90 -0.64 -5.13
C ASP A 7 6.08 0.40 -4.37
N ALA A 8 6.74 1.30 -3.63
CA ALA A 8 6.07 2.40 -2.94
C ALA A 8 5.38 3.34 -3.95
N ARG A 9 6.03 3.65 -5.07
CA ARG A 9 5.44 4.45 -6.16
C ARG A 9 4.25 3.74 -6.82
N VAL A 10 4.34 2.42 -7.05
CA VAL A 10 3.25 1.61 -7.61
C VAL A 10 2.05 1.59 -6.65
N ILE A 11 2.27 1.35 -5.36
CA ILE A 11 1.18 1.37 -4.36
C ILE A 11 0.59 2.77 -4.24
N ALA A 12 1.42 3.81 -4.21
CA ALA A 12 0.94 5.19 -4.16
C ALA A 12 0.01 5.53 -5.33
N GLN A 13 0.35 5.09 -6.54
CA GLN A 13 -0.45 5.35 -7.73
C GLN A 13 -1.69 4.45 -7.83
N SER A 14 -1.55 3.16 -7.58
CA SER A 14 -2.62 2.16 -7.79
C SER A 14 -3.64 2.10 -6.65
N VAL A 15 -3.19 2.30 -5.40
CA VAL A 15 -4.05 2.20 -4.20
C VAL A 15 -4.42 3.59 -3.68
N PHE A 16 -3.44 4.50 -3.65
CA PHE A 16 -3.61 5.83 -3.06
C PHE A 16 -3.71 6.97 -4.09
N GLY A 17 -4.05 6.65 -5.34
CA GLY A 17 -4.10 7.62 -6.44
C GLY A 17 -5.06 8.80 -6.25
N PHE A 18 -6.04 8.69 -5.33
CA PHE A 18 -6.96 9.78 -4.97
C PHE A 18 -6.52 10.58 -3.74
N GLY A 19 -5.28 10.42 -3.28
CA GLY A 19 -4.72 11.17 -2.16
C GLY A 19 -5.47 10.88 -0.86
N GLU A 20 -5.96 11.94 -0.21
CA GLU A 20 -6.65 11.88 1.10
C GLU A 20 -7.96 11.08 1.10
N LYS A 21 -8.56 10.90 -0.09
CA LYS A 21 -9.79 10.11 -0.26
C LYS A 21 -9.52 8.60 -0.37
N SER A 22 -8.27 8.21 -0.58
CA SER A 22 -7.90 6.80 -0.67
C SER A 22 -7.67 6.21 0.71
N THR A 23 -8.37 5.10 0.99
CA THR A 23 -8.21 4.32 2.22
C THR A 23 -8.05 2.85 1.89
N LEU A 24 -7.12 2.17 2.58
CA LEU A 24 -6.92 0.73 2.52
C LEU A 24 -7.13 0.15 3.92
N ARG A 25 -8.01 -0.84 4.06
CA ARG A 25 -8.26 -1.54 5.33
C ARG A 25 -7.84 -2.99 5.20
N VAL A 26 -6.94 -3.45 6.05
CA VAL A 26 -6.39 -4.81 6.00
C VAL A 26 -6.21 -5.41 7.39
N GLY A 27 -6.15 -6.74 7.44
CA GLY A 27 -5.90 -7.50 8.66
C GLY A 27 -7.15 -7.76 9.51
N GLY A 28 -6.91 -8.09 10.78
CA GLY A 28 -7.91 -8.51 11.75
C GLY A 28 -8.13 -10.02 11.81
N THR A 29 -8.77 -10.49 12.90
CA THR A 29 -8.90 -11.91 13.30
C THR A 29 -9.59 -12.85 12.30
N ARG A 30 -10.16 -12.32 11.21
CA ARG A 30 -10.84 -13.09 10.14
C ARG A 30 -10.51 -12.59 8.73
N SER A 31 -9.38 -11.89 8.55
CA SER A 31 -9.01 -11.43 7.22
C SER A 31 -8.56 -12.61 6.36
N GLU A 32 -9.26 -12.86 5.26
CA GLU A 32 -8.87 -13.87 4.26
C GLU A 32 -7.69 -13.41 3.39
N ASN A 33 -7.35 -12.13 3.45
CA ASN A 33 -6.29 -11.50 2.69
C ASN A 33 -5.44 -10.63 3.63
N VAL A 34 -4.13 -10.88 3.62
CA VAL A 34 -3.14 -10.06 4.34
C VAL A 34 -2.17 -9.43 3.34
N LEU A 35 -1.59 -8.29 3.68
CA LEU A 35 -0.54 -7.69 2.86
C LEU A 35 0.58 -8.70 2.62
N THR A 36 1.11 -8.71 1.39
CA THR A 36 2.39 -9.38 1.14
C THR A 36 3.50 -8.63 1.87
N ASP A 37 4.60 -9.31 2.23
CA ASP A 37 5.72 -8.66 2.93
C ASP A 37 6.31 -7.51 2.10
N ARG A 38 6.32 -7.67 0.76
CA ARG A 38 6.65 -6.64 -0.22
C ARG A 38 5.72 -5.42 -0.11
N SER A 39 4.41 -5.64 -0.05
CA SER A 39 3.42 -4.56 0.11
C SER A 39 3.53 -3.86 1.45
N LEU A 40 3.74 -4.62 2.52
CA LEU A 40 3.90 -4.06 3.85
C LEU A 40 5.15 -3.17 3.93
N THR A 41 6.26 -3.61 3.32
CA THR A 41 7.50 -2.83 3.25
C THR A 41 7.28 -1.51 2.50
N ALA A 42 6.65 -1.57 1.33
CA ALA A 42 6.35 -0.38 0.53
C ALA A 42 5.35 0.58 1.22
N ILE A 43 4.35 0.05 1.93
CA ILE A 43 3.42 0.87 2.72
C ILE A 43 4.14 1.54 3.90
N ASN A 44 5.03 0.82 4.58
CA ASN A 44 5.82 1.39 5.68
C ASN A 44 6.74 2.52 5.19
N GLU A 45 7.37 2.36 4.02
CA GLU A 45 8.15 3.42 3.38
C GLU A 45 7.29 4.67 3.11
N LEU A 46 6.07 4.49 2.60
CA LEU A 46 5.13 5.60 2.40
C LEU A 46 4.72 6.27 3.73
N ILE A 47 4.64 5.52 4.82
CA ILE A 47 4.35 6.06 6.17
C ILE A 47 5.55 6.85 6.71
N GLU A 48 6.76 6.30 6.61
CA GLU A 48 7.99 6.96 7.07
C GLU A 48 8.20 8.32 6.39
N HIS A 49 7.83 8.41 5.12
CA HIS A 49 7.90 9.66 4.35
C HIS A 49 6.66 10.56 4.52
N GLY A 50 5.65 10.11 5.26
CA GLY A 50 4.43 10.85 5.58
C GLY A 50 3.44 10.98 4.41
N PHE A 51 3.54 10.11 3.41
CA PHE A 51 2.58 10.02 2.30
C PHE A 51 1.31 9.26 2.68
N VAL A 52 1.43 8.30 3.61
CA VAL A 52 0.32 7.50 4.14
C VAL A 52 0.34 7.59 5.67
N GLN A 53 -0.83 7.53 6.29
CA GLN A 53 -1.00 7.41 7.74
C GLN A 53 -1.65 6.07 8.07
N SER A 54 -1.27 5.45 9.18
CA SER A 54 -1.92 4.23 9.68
C SER A 54 -2.63 4.51 11.00
N ARG A 55 -3.78 3.87 11.20
CA ARG A 55 -4.53 3.88 12.46
C ARG A 55 -5.29 2.58 12.69
N PRO A 56 -5.56 2.19 13.95
CA PRO A 56 -6.53 1.14 14.24
C PRO A 56 -7.89 1.51 13.65
N PHE A 57 -8.53 0.56 12.95
CA PHE A 57 -9.86 0.74 12.37
C PHE A 57 -10.96 0.23 13.29
N ASN A 58 -10.75 -0.91 13.96
CA ASN A 58 -11.74 -1.52 14.84
C ASN A 58 -11.09 -2.45 15.88
N ASP A 59 -11.89 -2.88 16.86
CA ASP A 59 -11.47 -3.79 17.94
C ASP A 59 -11.11 -5.20 17.46
N TYR A 60 -11.44 -5.54 16.20
CA TYR A 60 -11.06 -6.80 15.57
C TYR A 60 -9.63 -6.80 15.01
N GLY A 61 -8.85 -5.73 15.26
CA GLY A 61 -7.45 -5.62 14.87
C GLY A 61 -7.23 -5.23 13.40
N ARG A 62 -8.24 -4.65 12.72
CA ARG A 62 -8.03 -4.08 11.37
C ARG A 62 -7.22 -2.79 11.47
N ILE A 63 -6.31 -2.62 10.52
CA ILE A 63 -5.54 -1.38 10.33
C ILE A 63 -6.11 -0.66 9.12
N GLU A 64 -6.36 0.63 9.26
CA GLU A 64 -6.67 1.53 8.16
C GLU A 64 -5.44 2.35 7.80
N TYR A 65 -5.08 2.31 6.52
CA TYR A 65 -4.09 3.16 5.90
C TYR A 65 -4.82 4.22 5.09
N GLN A 66 -4.52 5.50 5.32
CA GLN A 66 -5.13 6.62 4.59
C GLN A 66 -4.03 7.40 3.87
N GLY A 67 -4.29 7.73 2.60
CA GLY A 67 -3.41 8.64 1.85
C GLY A 67 -3.43 10.05 2.41
N THR A 68 -2.41 10.85 2.13
CA THR A 68 -2.32 12.26 2.53
C THR A 68 -2.27 13.19 1.32
N ALA A 69 -2.43 14.49 1.53
CA ALA A 69 -2.23 15.50 0.48
C ALA A 69 -0.83 15.44 -0.17
N LYS A 70 0.18 14.94 0.57
CA LYS A 70 1.56 14.83 0.08
C LYS A 70 1.73 13.83 -1.05
N LEU A 71 0.79 12.91 -1.27
CA LEU A 71 0.87 11.94 -2.38
C LEU A 71 1.00 12.60 -3.75
N SER A 72 0.48 13.82 -3.91
CA SER A 72 0.65 14.64 -5.11
C SER A 72 2.11 15.01 -5.43
N GLN A 73 3.02 14.88 -4.46
CA GLN A 73 4.45 15.15 -4.61
C GLN A 73 5.20 13.95 -5.20
N ILE A 74 4.60 12.75 -5.22
CA ILE A 74 5.23 11.57 -5.79
C ILE A 74 5.17 11.66 -7.32
N PRO A 75 6.32 11.59 -8.03
CA PRO A 75 6.33 11.56 -9.49
C PRO A 75 5.55 10.34 -10.00
N LYS A 76 4.60 10.60 -10.92
CA LYS A 76 3.83 9.54 -11.57
C LYS A 76 4.77 8.56 -12.27
N LEU A 77 4.42 7.28 -12.22
CA LEU A 77 5.08 6.26 -13.02
C LEU A 77 4.77 6.50 -14.49
N SER A 78 5.79 6.35 -15.33
CA SER A 78 5.64 6.27 -16.77
C SER A 78 4.84 5.03 -17.17
N PHE A 79 4.32 5.02 -18.40
CA PHE A 79 3.62 3.85 -18.93
C PHE A 79 4.49 2.59 -18.92
N ALA A 80 5.78 2.71 -19.27
CA ALA A 80 6.72 1.59 -19.25
C ALA A 80 6.98 1.04 -17.84
N GLU A 81 7.10 1.92 -16.84
CA GLU A 81 7.23 1.50 -15.44
C GLU A 81 5.96 0.81 -14.94
N MET A 82 4.77 1.31 -15.32
CA MET A 82 3.49 0.68 -14.99
C MET A 82 3.31 -0.68 -15.68
N GLU A 83 3.75 -0.82 -16.93
CA GLU A 83 3.67 -2.09 -17.66
C GLU A 83 4.56 -3.16 -17.02
N THR A 84 5.75 -2.75 -16.57
CA THR A 84 6.75 -3.66 -15.97
C THR A 84 6.42 -3.99 -14.50
N HIS A 85 5.96 -3.01 -13.72
CA HIS A 85 5.84 -3.14 -12.25
C HIS A 85 4.39 -3.08 -11.75
N GLY A 86 3.42 -2.77 -12.61
CA GLY A 86 2.00 -2.66 -12.26
C GLY A 86 1.30 -4.00 -12.06
N GLN A 87 1.93 -5.13 -12.45
CA GLN A 87 1.51 -6.48 -12.05
C GLN A 87 1.88 -6.73 -10.58
N PHE A 88 1.28 -5.95 -9.69
CA PHE A 88 1.57 -5.95 -8.26
C PHE A 88 0.42 -6.58 -7.49
N SER A 89 0.70 -7.66 -6.74
CA SER A 89 -0.27 -8.23 -5.82
C SER A 89 -0.15 -7.62 -4.43
N LEU A 90 -1.15 -6.81 -4.07
CA LEU A 90 -1.22 -6.12 -2.78
C LEU A 90 -1.42 -7.09 -1.60
N THR A 91 -2.13 -8.19 -1.83
CA THR A 91 -2.51 -9.14 -0.80
C THR A 91 -2.18 -10.58 -1.19
N ARG A 92 -1.85 -11.40 -0.19
CA ARG A 92 -1.84 -12.86 -0.31
C ARG A 92 -3.04 -13.45 0.43
N PRO A 93 -3.62 -14.57 -0.05
CA PRO A 93 -4.63 -15.30 0.69
C PRO A 93 -4.03 -15.85 1.99
N THR A 94 -4.77 -15.75 3.10
CA THR A 94 -4.46 -16.48 4.34
C THR A 94 -4.95 -17.92 4.20
N GLY A 95 -4.23 -18.71 3.41
CA GLY A 95 -4.62 -20.09 3.12
C GLY A 95 -3.75 -20.81 2.09
N GLY A 96 -2.46 -20.48 1.99
CA GLY A 96 -1.57 -21.08 1.00
C GLY A 96 -0.13 -21.22 1.51
N SER A 97 0.11 -22.16 2.40
CA SER A 97 1.38 -22.89 2.44
C SER A 97 1.09 -24.33 2.02
N ASN A 98 1.97 -24.83 1.15
CA ASN A 98 2.10 -26.19 0.61
C ASN A 98 1.27 -26.50 -0.64
N VAL A 99 1.81 -26.14 -1.81
CA VAL A 99 2.40 -27.14 -2.73
C VAL A 99 3.67 -26.57 -3.33
#